data_AF-A0A9P7FEX1-F1
#
_entry.id   AF-A0A9P7FEX1-F1
#
_cell.length_a   1.000
_cell.length_b   1.000
_cell.length_c   1.000
_cell.angle_alpha   90.00
_cell.angle_beta   90.00
_cell.angle_gamma   90.00
#
_symmetry.space_group_name_H-M   'P 1'
#
loop_
_entity.id
_entity.type
_entity.pdbx_description
1 polymer ?
#
loop_
_entity_poly.entity_id
_entity_poly.type
_entity_poly.pdbx_seq_one_letter_code
_entity_poly.pdbx_strand_id
1 'polypeptide(L)'
;FDIMEDTETLLALVRSLLTVPFPELDILLDTLLSCDGDVHATAKLLNSGDETRSKPVSSVSKRKDRSVGLQGWLNAGNSKVENTVFDSPPRKKRDVKE
;
A
#
# COMPACT_ATOMS: atom_id res chain seq x y z
N PHE A 1 -9.39 -34.20 -20.20
CA PHE A 1 -9.04 -33.31 -19.09
C PHE A 1 -7.59 -33.55 -18.81
N ASP A 2 -6.76 -32.76 -19.48
CA ASP A 2 -5.34 -32.73 -19.19
C ASP A 2 -5.20 -31.92 -17.91
N ILE A 3 -4.89 -32.61 -16.81
CA ILE A 3 -4.90 -32.03 -15.46
C ILE A 3 -3.94 -30.84 -15.39
N MET A 4 -2.85 -30.87 -16.16
CA MET A 4 -1.88 -29.77 -16.20
C MET A 4 -2.48 -28.51 -16.83
N GLU A 5 -3.14 -28.64 -17.98
CA GLU A 5 -3.76 -27.51 -18.70
C GLU A 5 -4.93 -26.90 -17.89
N ASP A 6 -5.72 -27.74 -17.23
CA ASP A 6 -6.83 -27.30 -16.38
C ASP A 6 -6.32 -26.47 -15.17
N THR A 7 -5.23 -26.90 -14.54
CA THR A 7 -4.62 -26.16 -13.42
C THR A 7 -4.02 -24.83 -13.84
N GLU A 8 -3.34 -24.78 -14.99
CA GLU A 8 -2.78 -23.54 -15.52
C GLU A 8 -3.89 -22.54 -15.88
N THR A 9 -5.01 -23.03 -16.42
CA THR A 9 -6.20 -22.22 -16.71
C THR A 9 -6.79 -21.63 -15.42
N LEU A 10 -6.95 -22.44 -14.37
CA LEU A 10 -7.43 -21.97 -13.06
C LEU A 10 -6.51 -20.88 -12.47
N LEU A 11 -5.19 -21.10 -12.53
CA LEU A 11 -4.20 -20.13 -12.05
C LEU A 11 -4.30 -18.81 -12.83
N ALA A 12 -4.42 -18.87 -14.16
CA ALA A 12 -4.59 -17.69 -15.01
C ALA A 12 -5.86 -16.91 -14.66
N LEU A 13 -6.97 -17.60 -14.42
CA LEU A 13 -8.23 -16.97 -14.01
C LEU A 13 -8.12 -16.28 -12.65
N VAL A 14 -7.55 -16.95 -11.64
CA VAL A 14 -7.35 -16.33 -10.33
C VAL A 14 -6.46 -15.09 -10.47
N ARG A 15 -5.35 -15.18 -11.20
CA ARG A 15 -4.42 -14.06 -11.44
C ARG A 15 -5.11 -12.86 -12.08
N SER A 16 -6.06 -13.08 -12.99
CA SER A 16 -6.85 -12.00 -13.60
C SER A 16 -7.79 -11.28 -12.62
N LEU A 17 -8.16 -11.91 -11.51
CA LEU A 17 -9.08 -11.37 -10.50
C LEU A 17 -8.35 -10.72 -9.30
N LEU A 18 -7.02 -10.79 -9.26
CA LEU A 18 -6.24 -10.20 -8.18
C LEU A 18 -6.08 -8.69 -8.38
N THR A 19 -6.34 -7.93 -7.31
CA THR A 19 -6.16 -6.48 -7.26
C THR A 19 -4.84 -6.08 -6.57
N VAL A 20 -4.17 -7.05 -5.95
CA VAL A 20 -2.93 -6.95 -5.16
C VAL A 20 -1.76 -7.48 -6.02
N PRO A 21 -0.49 -7.09 -5.77
CA PRO A 21 0.67 -7.70 -6.43
C PRO A 21 0.61 -9.22 -6.43
N PHE A 22 1.11 -9.79 -7.53
CA PHE A 22 1.01 -11.20 -7.86
C PHE A 22 1.60 -12.10 -6.76
N PRO A 23 0.78 -12.95 -6.11
CA PRO A 23 1.23 -13.88 -5.10
C PRO A 23 2.18 -14.93 -5.70
N GLU A 24 3.03 -15.49 -4.83
CA GLU A 24 3.86 -16.64 -5.18
C GLU A 24 2.98 -17.85 -5.53
N LEU A 25 3.46 -18.68 -6.47
CA LEU A 25 2.71 -19.81 -7.00
C LEU A 25 2.27 -20.79 -5.90
N ASP A 26 3.12 -21.04 -4.91
CA ASP A 26 2.85 -21.99 -3.82
C ASP A 26 1.65 -21.54 -2.97
N ILE A 27 1.55 -20.24 -2.69
CA ILE A 27 0.44 -19.64 -1.93
C ILE A 27 -0.85 -19.69 -2.76
N LEU A 28 -0.73 -19.44 -4.06
CA LEU A 28 -1.86 -19.50 -4.99
C LEU A 28 -2.43 -20.93 -5.10
N LEU A 29 -1.56 -21.94 -5.12
CA LEU A 29 -1.98 -23.35 -5.13
C LEU A 29 -2.57 -23.80 -3.79
N ASP A 30 -1.98 -23.41 -2.67
CA ASP A 30 -2.49 -23.74 -1.32
C ASP A 30 -3.87 -23.13 -1.06
N THR A 31 -4.08 -21.89 -1.51
CA THR A 31 -5.38 -21.22 -1.41
C THR A 31 -6.42 -21.82 -2.35
N LEU A 32 -6.04 -22.18 -3.58
CA LEU A 32 -6.92 -22.93 -4.51
C LEU A 32 -7.33 -24.28 -3.92
N LEU A 33 -6.39 -25.01 -3.32
CA LEU A 33 -6.66 -26.29 -2.67
C LEU A 33 -7.60 -26.11 -1.48
N SER A 34 -7.40 -25.06 -0.68
CA SER A 34 -8.26 -24.72 0.47
C SER A 34 -9.66 -24.26 0.06
N CYS A 35 -9.83 -23.77 -1.17
CA CYS A 35 -11.10 -23.29 -1.72
C CYS A 35 -11.78 -24.32 -2.64
N ASP A 36 -11.35 -25.59 -2.63
CA ASP A 36 -11.87 -26.66 -3.48
C ASP A 36 -11.86 -26.32 -4.99
N GLY A 37 -10.89 -25.51 -5.44
CA GLY A 37 -10.79 -25.04 -6.82
C GLY A 37 -11.73 -23.89 -7.19
N ASP A 38 -12.40 -23.25 -6.23
CA ASP A 38 -13.19 -22.04 -6.48
C ASP A 38 -12.29 -20.82 -6.71
N VAL A 39 -12.25 -20.38 -7.97
CA VAL A 39 -11.48 -19.23 -8.45
C VAL A 39 -11.88 -17.91 -7.76
N HIS A 40 -13.18 -17.68 -7.54
CA HIS A 40 -13.68 -16.44 -6.95
C HIS A 40 -13.44 -16.40 -5.44
N ALA A 41 -13.65 -17.52 -4.75
CA ALA A 41 -13.34 -17.64 -3.32
C ALA A 41 -11.83 -17.44 -3.08
N THR A 42 -10.99 -18.06 -3.92
CA THR A 42 -9.53 -17.90 -3.87
C THR A 42 -9.11 -16.45 -4.09
N ALA A 43 -9.61 -15.80 -5.14
CA ALA A 43 -9.28 -14.40 -5.43
C ALA A 43 -9.74 -13.46 -4.31
N LYS A 44 -10.93 -13.69 -3.74
CA LYS A 44 -11.43 -12.93 -2.59
C LYS A 44 -10.53 -13.12 -1.36
N LEU A 45 -10.12 -14.36 -1.08
CA LEU A 45 -9.24 -14.67 0.04
C LEU A 45 -7.87 -13.98 -0.12
N LEU A 46 -7.27 -14.06 -1.31
CA LEU A 46 -5.99 -13.43 -1.63
C LEU A 46 -6.07 -11.89 -1.62
N ASN A 47 -7.15 -11.31 -2.14
CA ASN A 47 -7.36 -9.86 -2.10
C ASN A 47 -7.69 -9.36 -0.68
N SER A 48 -8.27 -10.20 0.19
CA SER A 48 -8.53 -9.87 1.60
C SER A 48 -7.31 -10.07 2.51
N GLY A 49 -6.34 -10.87 2.05
CA GLY A 49 -5.21 -11.37 2.82
C GLY A 49 -3.96 -10.50 2.69
N ASP A 50 -4.07 -9.21 3.01
CA ASP A 50 -2.90 -8.40 3.39
C ASP A 50 -3.20 -7.37 4.49
N GLU A 51 -3.75 -7.83 5.61
CA GLU A 51 -3.52 -7.17 6.90
C GLU A 51 -2.37 -7.80 7.70
N THR A 52 -1.81 -8.92 7.24
CA THR A 52 -0.79 -9.69 7.97
C THR A 52 0.52 -9.93 7.22
N ARG A 53 0.67 -9.53 5.95
CA ARG A 53 1.94 -9.55 5.21
C ARG A 53 2.32 -8.12 4.78
N SER A 54 2.55 -7.27 5.79
CA SER A 54 3.02 -5.88 5.71
C SER A 54 1.95 -4.77 5.84
N LYS A 55 1.17 -4.83 6.93
CA LYS A 55 0.86 -3.56 7.61
C LYS A 55 2.18 -2.98 8.14
N PRO A 56 2.65 -1.80 7.70
CA PRO A 56 3.42 -0.99 8.62
C PRO A 56 2.48 -0.64 9.76
N VAL A 57 2.77 -1.16 10.95
CA VAL A 57 2.33 -0.55 12.20
C VAL A 57 2.95 0.85 12.21
N SER A 58 2.27 1.82 11.60
CA SER A 58 2.46 3.22 11.93
C SER A 58 1.14 3.76 12.46
N SER A 59 0.85 3.39 13.70
CA SER A 59 0.20 4.31 14.62
C SER A 59 1.15 5.51 14.83
N VAL A 60 1.20 6.43 13.87
CA VAL A 60 1.92 7.70 14.04
C VAL A 60 1.06 8.83 13.48
N SER A 61 0.34 9.44 14.42
CA SER A 61 0.35 10.89 14.66
C SER A 61 0.47 11.80 13.42
N LYS A 62 -0.62 12.52 13.14
CA LYS A 62 -0.70 13.73 12.29
C LYS A 62 0.67 14.40 12.08
N ARG A 63 1.27 14.21 10.90
CA ARG A 63 2.26 15.15 10.37
C ARG A 63 1.83 15.55 8.96
N LYS A 64 1.59 16.85 8.85
CA LYS A 64 1.26 17.64 7.66
C LYS A 64 2.21 17.27 6.51
N ASP A 65 1.73 16.46 5.58
CA ASP A 65 2.49 16.17 4.37
C ASP A 65 2.39 17.38 3.43
N ARG A 66 3.53 17.99 3.18
CA ARG A 66 3.66 19.17 2.34
C ARG A 66 3.63 18.70 0.89
N SER A 67 2.44 18.64 0.31
CA SER A 67 2.20 18.63 -1.13
C SER A 67 3.28 17.90 -1.95
N VAL A 68 3.51 16.62 -1.67
CA VAL A 68 4.39 15.75 -2.49
C VAL A 68 3.54 15.07 -3.58
N GLY A 69 2.61 15.82 -4.16
CA GLY A 69 1.90 15.40 -5.36
C GLY A 69 2.64 15.88 -6.60
N LEU A 70 2.31 15.30 -7.75
CA LEU A 70 2.87 15.65 -9.08
C LEU A 70 2.79 17.17 -9.37
N GLN A 71 1.77 17.84 -8.80
CA GLN A 71 1.60 19.29 -8.84
C GLN A 71 2.67 20.06 -8.06
N GLY A 72 3.20 19.51 -6.97
CA GLY A 72 4.32 20.08 -6.21
C GLY A 72 5.63 20.01 -6.97
N TRP A 73 5.85 18.92 -7.73
CA TRP A 73 7.00 18.80 -8.64
C TRP A 73 6.93 19.78 -9.80
N LEU A 74 5.76 19.92 -10.44
CA LEU A 74 5.56 20.87 -11.53
C LEU A 74 5.78 22.32 -11.09
N ASN A 75 5.37 22.68 -9.87
CA ASN A 75 5.48 24.04 -9.37
C ASN A 75 6.83 24.38 -8.72
N ALA A 76 7.69 23.39 -8.42
CA ALA A 76 9.00 23.61 -7.80
C ALA A 76 10.02 24.29 -8.74
N GLY A 77 9.83 24.20 -10.06
CA GLY A 77 10.72 24.80 -11.06
C GLY A 77 10.47 26.28 -11.34
N ASN A 78 9.33 26.84 -10.91
CA ASN A 78 8.88 28.17 -11.30
C ASN A 78 8.89 29.22 -10.17
N SER A 79 9.46 28.93 -8.99
CA SER A 79 9.54 29.92 -7.91
C SER A 79 10.70 30.89 -8.12
N LYS A 80 10.49 31.85 -9.03
CA LYS A 80 11.16 33.15 -9.03
C LYS A 80 10.92 33.81 -7.67
N VAL A 81 12.01 34.20 -7.02
CA VAL A 81 12.05 34.97 -5.76
C VAL A 81 11.09 36.16 -5.80
N GLU A 82 10.25 36.32 -4.76
CA GLU A 82 9.86 37.65 -4.28
C GLU A 82 9.42 37.64 -2.80
N ASN A 83 9.79 38.73 -2.13
CA ASN A 83 9.75 38.98 -0.70
C ASN A 83 8.32 38.98 -0.10
N THR A 84 8.18 38.64 1.18
CA THR A 84 7.92 39.59 2.30
C THR A 84 7.40 38.89 3.56
N VAL A 85 8.13 39.10 4.66
CA VAL A 85 7.66 39.49 6.00
C VAL A 85 6.38 38.85 6.55
N PHE A 86 6.51 38.04 7.61
CA PHE A 86 5.81 38.15 8.90
C PHE A 86 6.58 37.25 9.90
N ASP A 87 7.55 37.83 10.62
CA ASP A 87 7.42 38.33 12.00
C ASP A 87 7.41 37.20 13.07
N SER A 88 8.61 36.92 13.59
CA SER A 88 9.08 36.50 14.95
C SER A 88 8.10 36.01 16.05
N PRO A 89 8.56 35.47 17.23
CA PRO A 89 9.85 34.89 17.66
C PRO A 89 9.75 33.57 18.52
N PRO A 90 10.89 32.99 19.00
CA PRO A 90 10.98 31.70 19.71
C PRO A 90 11.03 31.83 21.26
N ARG A 91 10.73 30.76 22.04
CA ARG A 91 11.09 30.63 23.48
C ARG A 91 10.93 29.16 23.98
N LYS A 92 12.00 28.43 24.31
CA LYS A 92 12.83 28.32 25.55
C LYS A 92 12.22 27.43 26.68
N LYS A 93 12.90 26.31 26.97
CA LYS A 93 12.68 25.34 28.06
C LYS A 93 12.82 25.95 29.46
N ARG A 94 12.10 25.41 30.46
CA ARG A 94 12.48 25.40 31.89
C ARG A 94 11.91 24.17 32.62
N ASP A 95 12.77 23.46 33.33
CA ASP A 95 12.50 22.50 34.41
C ASP A 95 12.02 23.24 35.68
N VAL A 96 11.05 22.68 36.41
CA VAL A 96 10.89 22.89 37.86
C VAL A 96 10.35 21.61 38.49
N LYS A 97 11.04 21.18 39.54
CA LYS A 97 10.75 20.09 40.48
C LYS A 97 10.40 20.75 41.81
N GLU A 98 9.33 20.31 42.46
CA GLU A 98 9.17 20.29 43.92
C GLU A 98 8.45 19.00 44.32
#